data_AF-A0A661K421-F1
#
_entry.id   AF-A0A661K421-F1
#
_cell.length_a   1.000
_cell.length_b   1.000
_cell.length_c   1.000
_cell.angle_alpha   90.00
_cell.angle_beta   90.00
_cell.angle_gamma   90.00
#
_symmetry.space_group_name_H-M   'P 1'
#
loop_
_entity.id
_entity.type
_entity.pdbx_description
1 polymer ?
#
loop_
_entity_poly.entity_id
_entity_poly.type
_entity_poly.pdbx_seq_one_letter_code
_entity_poly.pdbx_strand_id
1 'polypeptide(L)'
;MLTIRKVSSKIGSKLNKMGKRDVRSHRFIFWDRPSFRDMSSHDFRRYVEELRQKGRRDELARIVRRFVQWGSATEGVTLFRAEEIKEALEQIRRSSRSLQFCDPVRLRAWEKAAEYAKRFHRR
;
A
#
# COMPACT_ATOMS: atom_id res chain seq x y z
N MET A 1 12.11 -37.66 1.41
CA MET A 1 10.96 -36.96 0.79
C MET A 1 10.48 -35.82 1.72
N LEU A 2 11.29 -34.77 1.90
CA LEU A 2 11.15 -33.81 3.01
C LEU A 2 11.58 -32.39 2.58
N THR A 3 10.84 -31.72 1.69
CA THR A 3 11.28 -30.34 1.31
C THR A 3 10.21 -29.37 0.83
N ILE A 4 8.96 -29.79 0.61
CA ILE A 4 7.94 -28.88 0.07
C ILE A 4 7.04 -28.27 1.18
N ARG A 5 6.69 -29.06 2.21
CA ARG A 5 5.78 -28.61 3.28
C ARG A 5 6.38 -27.53 4.19
N LYS A 6 7.69 -27.59 4.48
CA LYS A 6 8.36 -26.66 5.42
C LYS A 6 8.53 -25.24 4.85
N VAL A 7 8.73 -25.11 3.54
CA VAL A 7 8.86 -23.81 2.84
C VAL A 7 7.50 -23.11 2.75
N SER A 8 6.43 -23.86 2.44
CA SER A 8 5.06 -23.32 2.37
C SER A 8 4.57 -22.79 3.72
N SER A 9 4.85 -23.50 4.82
CA SER A 9 4.54 -23.07 6.19
C SER A 9 5.29 -21.79 6.61
N LYS A 10 6.57 -21.67 6.24
CA LYS A 10 7.39 -20.49 6.56
C LYS A 10 6.96 -19.25 5.77
N ILE A 11 6.52 -19.43 4.53
CA ILE A 11 5.93 -18.37 3.70
C ILE A 11 4.56 -17.97 4.27
N GLY A 12 3.71 -18.94 4.62
CA GLY A 12 2.40 -18.69 5.24
C GLY A 12 2.48 -17.93 6.57
N SER A 13 3.42 -18.27 7.45
CA SER A 13 3.60 -17.55 8.73
C SER A 13 4.18 -16.15 8.55
N LYS A 14 5.06 -15.94 7.55
CA LYS A 14 5.61 -14.62 7.18
C LYS A 14 4.53 -13.71 6.57
N LEU A 15 3.60 -14.29 5.80
CA LEU A 15 2.44 -13.60 5.22
C LEU A 15 1.39 -13.25 6.29
N ASN A 16 1.11 -14.16 7.24
CA ASN A 16 0.20 -13.89 8.35
C ASN A 16 0.78 -12.82 9.31
N LYS A 17 2.12 -12.80 9.49
CA LYS A 17 2.83 -11.67 10.12
C LYS A 17 2.72 -10.37 9.31
N MET A 18 2.68 -10.40 7.98
CA MET A 18 2.54 -9.21 7.13
C MET A 18 1.14 -8.58 7.20
N GLY A 19 0.07 -9.37 7.23
CA GLY A 19 -1.30 -8.86 7.44
C GLY A 19 -1.49 -8.18 8.80
N LYS A 20 -0.67 -8.55 9.79
CA LYS A 20 -0.64 -7.95 11.14
C LYS A 20 0.44 -6.88 11.31
N ARG A 21 1.24 -6.53 10.29
CA ARG A 21 2.25 -5.45 10.45
C ARG A 21 1.54 -4.13 10.65
N ASP A 22 2.02 -3.37 11.60
CA ASP A 22 1.48 -2.08 11.97
C ASP A 22 1.75 -1.07 10.85
N VAL A 23 0.72 -0.39 10.33
CA VAL A 23 0.89 0.65 9.31
C VAL A 23 1.30 1.92 10.04
N ARG A 24 2.57 2.04 10.41
CA ARG A 24 3.05 3.20 11.16
C ARG A 24 3.41 4.37 10.27
N SER A 25 3.70 4.11 9.00
CA SER A 25 4.11 5.16 8.06
C SER A 25 3.02 6.20 7.81
N HIS A 26 1.73 5.90 7.99
CA HIS A 26 0.65 6.87 7.77
C HIS A 26 0.82 8.14 8.62
N ARG A 27 1.36 8.03 9.84
CA ARG A 27 1.60 9.20 10.71
C ARG A 27 2.64 10.16 10.13
N PHE A 28 3.65 9.62 9.47
CA PHE A 28 4.69 10.41 8.80
C PHE A 28 4.24 10.91 7.43
N ILE A 29 3.49 10.12 6.68
CA ILE A 29 2.98 10.46 5.35
C ILE A 29 1.92 11.58 5.40
N PHE A 30 1.15 11.63 6.49
CA PHE A 30 0.07 12.60 6.71
C PHE A 30 0.34 13.49 7.92
N TRP A 31 1.59 13.93 8.08
CA TRP A 31 1.99 14.84 9.16
C TRP A 31 1.18 16.15 9.21
N ASP A 32 0.69 16.58 8.06
CA ASP A 32 -0.16 17.76 7.82
C ASP A 32 -1.67 17.49 7.99
N ARG A 33 -2.07 16.25 8.29
CA ARG A 33 -3.46 15.86 8.51
C ARG A 33 -3.62 15.22 9.90
N PRO A 34 -3.95 16.01 10.94
CA PRO A 34 -4.08 15.51 12.31
C PRO A 34 -5.05 14.31 12.41
N SER A 35 -6.17 14.38 11.68
CA SER A 35 -7.16 13.29 11.64
C SER A 35 -6.60 11.95 11.19
N PHE A 36 -5.56 11.92 10.36
CA PHE A 36 -4.88 10.67 9.98
C PHE A 36 -3.70 10.39 10.89
N ARG A 37 -2.93 11.41 11.27
CA ARG A 37 -1.74 11.24 12.12
C ARG A 37 -2.08 10.62 13.47
N ASP A 38 -3.21 11.02 14.05
CA ASP A 38 -3.60 10.63 15.39
C ASP A 38 -4.38 9.29 15.39
N MET A 39 -4.71 8.75 14.20
CA MET A 39 -5.32 7.41 14.09
C MET A 39 -4.36 6.31 14.57
N SER A 40 -4.97 5.24 15.09
CA SER A 40 -4.28 3.98 15.21
C SER A 40 -4.11 3.36 13.81
N SER A 41 -3.11 2.50 13.63
CA SER A 41 -2.92 1.79 12.36
C SER A 41 -4.13 0.91 12.00
N HIS A 42 -4.87 0.42 13.01
CA HIS A 42 -6.11 -0.33 12.82
C HIS A 42 -7.24 0.57 12.28
N ASP A 43 -7.41 1.75 12.87
CA ASP A 43 -8.48 2.68 12.45
C ASP A 43 -8.19 3.26 11.07
N PHE A 44 -6.92 3.54 10.78
CA PHE A 44 -6.50 3.96 9.44
C PHE A 44 -6.83 2.89 8.38
N ARG A 45 -6.57 1.61 8.68
CA ARG A 45 -6.96 0.50 7.81
C ARG A 45 -8.46 0.42 7.60
N ARG A 46 -9.23 0.49 8.69
CA ARG A 46 -10.70 0.48 8.63
C ARG A 46 -11.23 1.64 7.79
N TYR A 47 -10.64 2.83 7.93
CA TYR A 47 -10.99 4.00 7.16
C TYR A 47 -10.74 3.81 5.65
N VAL A 48 -9.60 3.23 5.27
CA VAL A 48 -9.31 2.89 3.86
C VAL A 48 -10.35 1.93 3.29
N GLU A 49 -10.76 0.89 4.04
CA GLU A 49 -11.83 -0.02 3.59
C GLU A 49 -13.19 0.68 3.51
N GLU A 50 -13.49 1.58 4.44
CA GLU A 50 -14.73 2.35 4.43
C GLU A 50 -14.81 3.26 3.19
N LEU A 51 -13.69 3.88 2.78
CA LEU A 51 -13.63 4.65 1.54
C LEU A 51 -13.95 3.79 0.31
N ARG A 52 -13.49 2.54 0.28
CA ARG A 52 -13.83 1.60 -0.80
C ARG A 52 -15.32 1.27 -0.81
N GLN A 53 -15.88 0.92 0.35
CA GLN A 53 -17.29 0.55 0.49
C GLN A 53 -18.23 1.70 0.10
N LYS A 54 -17.86 2.94 0.46
CA LYS A 54 -18.61 4.15 0.14
C LYS A 54 -18.34 4.70 -1.27
N GLY A 55 -17.51 4.03 -2.08
CA GLY A 55 -17.17 4.48 -3.43
C GLY A 55 -16.43 5.82 -3.49
N ARG A 56 -15.75 6.24 -2.41
CA ARG A 56 -15.03 7.52 -2.31
C ARG A 56 -13.67 7.45 -3.00
N ARG A 57 -13.68 7.18 -4.32
CA ARG A 57 -12.49 6.89 -5.13
C ARG A 57 -11.44 8.00 -5.12
N ASP A 58 -11.86 9.27 -5.15
CA ASP A 58 -10.93 10.40 -5.18
C ASP A 58 -10.10 10.52 -3.91
N GLU A 59 -10.73 10.33 -2.74
CA GLU A 59 -10.05 10.40 -1.46
C GLU A 59 -9.08 9.22 -1.29
N LEU A 60 -9.53 8.03 -1.69
CA LEU A 60 -8.70 6.83 -1.70
C LEU A 60 -7.48 7.02 -2.62
N ALA A 61 -7.68 7.55 -3.83
CA ALA A 61 -6.60 7.80 -4.78
C ALA A 61 -5.58 8.81 -4.23
N ARG A 62 -6.03 9.87 -3.53
CA ARG A 62 -5.14 10.82 -2.84
C ARG A 62 -4.28 10.13 -1.78
N ILE A 63 -4.88 9.24 -0.99
CA ILE A 63 -4.16 8.47 0.03
C ILE A 63 -3.11 7.56 -0.61
N VAL A 64 -3.52 6.76 -1.60
CA VAL A 64 -2.61 5.83 -2.31
C VAL A 64 -1.45 6.61 -2.93
N ARG A 65 -1.72 7.74 -3.59
CA ARG A 65 -0.70 8.59 -4.21
C ARG A 65 0.33 9.07 -3.19
N ARG A 66 -0.09 9.53 -2.01
CA ARG A 66 0.86 9.93 -0.97
C ARG A 66 1.69 8.78 -0.44
N PHE A 67 1.11 7.59 -0.32
CA PHE A 67 1.87 6.39 0.01
C PHE A 67 2.91 6.06 -1.07
N VAL A 68 2.56 6.17 -2.36
CA VAL A 68 3.51 5.96 -3.45
C VAL A 68 4.66 6.97 -3.38
N GLN A 69 4.36 8.24 -3.11
CA GLN A 69 5.35 9.31 -3.04
C GLN A 69 6.29 9.18 -1.82
N TRP A 70 5.74 8.91 -0.64
CA TRP A 70 6.48 9.03 0.63
C TRP A 70 6.63 7.71 1.41
N GLY A 71 5.71 6.77 1.23
CA GLY A 71 5.63 5.53 1.98
C GLY A 71 6.44 4.35 1.42
N SER A 72 6.41 3.24 2.16
CA SER A 72 7.03 1.97 1.77
C SER A 72 6.08 1.11 0.94
N ALA A 73 6.56 0.59 -0.18
CA ALA A 73 5.81 -0.33 -1.03
C ALA A 73 5.40 -1.61 -0.29
N THR A 74 6.19 -2.06 0.70
CA THR A 74 5.86 -3.26 1.50
C THR A 74 4.66 -3.04 2.42
N GLU A 75 4.50 -1.84 2.99
CA GLU A 75 3.31 -1.50 3.75
C GLU A 75 2.11 -1.26 2.82
N GLY A 76 2.35 -0.58 1.69
CA GLY A 76 1.34 -0.31 0.67
C GLY A 76 0.59 -1.53 0.18
N VAL A 77 1.29 -2.63 -0.11
CA VAL A 77 0.63 -3.88 -0.58
C VAL A 77 -0.20 -4.59 0.48
N THR A 78 -0.09 -4.20 1.75
CA THR A 78 -0.98 -4.70 2.82
C THR A 78 -2.23 -3.84 2.98
N LEU A 79 -2.25 -2.65 2.35
CA LEU A 79 -3.32 -1.67 2.49
C LEU A 79 -4.13 -1.51 1.22
N PHE A 80 -3.49 -1.57 0.06
CA PHE A 80 -4.06 -1.19 -1.22
C PHE A 80 -4.15 -2.36 -2.20
N ARG A 81 -5.23 -2.36 -2.97
CA ARG A 81 -5.42 -3.31 -4.08
C ARG A 81 -4.46 -2.97 -5.20
N ALA A 82 -4.12 -3.96 -6.02
CA ALA A 82 -3.18 -3.77 -7.12
C ALA A 82 -3.65 -2.71 -8.11
N GLU A 83 -4.96 -2.64 -8.35
CA GLU A 83 -5.62 -1.71 -9.25
C GLU A 83 -5.44 -0.26 -8.75
N GLU A 84 -5.63 -0.03 -7.45
CA GLU A 84 -5.46 1.28 -6.82
C GLU A 84 -4.02 1.79 -6.92
N ILE A 85 -3.05 0.90 -6.69
CA ILE A 85 -1.62 1.23 -6.82
C ILE A 85 -1.30 1.58 -8.28
N LYS A 86 -1.82 0.81 -9.24
CA LYS A 86 -1.60 1.06 -10.67
C LYS A 86 -2.19 2.38 -11.13
N GLU A 87 -3.42 2.68 -10.72
CA GLU A 87 -4.08 3.96 -11.00
C GLU A 87 -3.25 5.13 -10.46
N ALA A 88 -2.75 5.03 -9.22
CA ALA A 88 -1.90 6.08 -8.63
C ALA A 88 -0.55 6.24 -9.36
N LEU A 89 0.09 5.15 -9.76
CA LEU A 89 1.34 5.19 -10.53
C LEU A 89 1.15 5.86 -11.90
N GLU A 90 0.04 5.54 -12.58
CA GLU A 90 -0.30 6.16 -13.86
C GLU A 90 -0.55 7.66 -13.72
N GLN A 91 -1.30 8.08 -12.68
CA GLN A 91 -1.51 9.50 -12.40
C GLN A 91 -0.21 10.25 -12.09
N ILE A 92 0.72 9.63 -11.34
CA ILE A 92 2.03 10.23 -11.07
C ILE A 92 2.84 10.38 -12.36
N ARG A 93 2.84 9.38 -13.24
CA ARG A 93 3.55 9.41 -14.53
C ARG A 93 3.01 10.45 -15.48
N ARG A 94 1.70 10.64 -15.53
CA ARG A 94 1.06 11.68 -16.35
C ARG A 94 1.34 13.09 -15.84
N SER A 95 1.77 13.23 -14.58
CA SER A 95 2.06 14.51 -13.96
C SER A 95 3.57 14.79 -13.96
N SER A 96 4.05 15.59 -14.92
CA SER A 96 5.44 16.03 -15.02
C SER A 96 5.97 16.64 -13.71
N ARG A 97 5.10 17.39 -13.00
CA ARG A 97 5.40 17.94 -11.68
C ARG A 97 5.61 16.86 -10.63
N SER A 98 4.84 15.77 -10.66
CA SER A 98 4.98 14.68 -9.68
C SER A 98 6.23 13.84 -9.91
N LEU A 99 6.63 13.67 -11.17
CA LEU A 99 7.85 12.96 -11.56
C LEU A 99 9.13 13.64 -11.03
N GLN A 100 9.14 14.98 -10.92
CA GLN A 100 10.27 15.72 -10.36
C GLN A 100 10.55 15.39 -8.89
N PHE A 101 9.53 14.98 -8.13
CA PHE A 101 9.64 14.72 -6.69
C PHE A 101 9.56 13.23 -6.35
N CYS A 102 9.45 12.35 -7.34
CA CYS A 102 9.30 10.91 -7.10
C CYS A 102 10.43 10.14 -7.77
N ASP A 103 11.32 9.58 -6.95
CA ASP A 103 12.46 8.76 -7.38
C ASP A 103 12.01 7.62 -8.33
N PRO A 104 12.59 7.50 -9.54
CA PRO A 104 12.31 6.39 -10.46
C PRO A 104 12.50 5.00 -9.85
N VAL A 105 13.44 4.82 -8.92
CA VAL A 105 13.66 3.54 -8.20
C VAL A 105 12.44 3.21 -7.35
N ARG A 106 11.88 4.20 -6.65
CA ARG A 106 10.66 4.07 -5.84
C ARG A 106 9.46 3.70 -6.72
N LEU A 107 9.29 4.35 -7.87
CA LEU A 107 8.22 4.00 -8.81
C LEU A 107 8.33 2.53 -9.27
N ARG A 108 9.52 2.07 -9.65
CA ARG A 108 9.76 0.66 -10.00
C ARG A 108 9.48 -0.30 -8.85
N ALA A 109 9.81 0.08 -7.61
CA ALA A 109 9.50 -0.74 -6.44
C ALA A 109 8.00 -0.89 -6.25
N TRP A 110 7.23 0.19 -6.42
CA TRP A 110 5.77 0.18 -6.33
C TRP A 110 5.10 -0.57 -7.49
N GLU A 111 5.67 -0.56 -8.69
CA GLU A 111 5.20 -1.41 -9.80
C GLU A 111 5.29 -2.90 -9.45
N LYS A 112 6.47 -3.35 -8.99
CA LYS A 112 6.66 -4.74 -8.54
C LYS A 112 5.72 -5.08 -7.39
N ALA A 113 5.46 -4.12 -6.51
CA ALA A 113 4.55 -4.28 -5.38
C ALA A 113 3.10 -4.46 -5.85
N ALA A 114 2.64 -3.71 -6.85
CA ALA A 114 1.32 -3.88 -7.44
C ALA A 114 1.14 -5.27 -8.08
N GLU A 115 2.17 -5.78 -8.77
CA GLU A 115 2.16 -7.15 -9.30
C GLU A 115 2.06 -8.19 -8.20
N TYR A 116 2.73 -7.96 -7.06
CA TYR A 116 2.66 -8.83 -5.90
C TYR A 116 1.30 -8.78 -5.20
N ALA A 117 0.70 -7.60 -5.07
CA ALA A 117 -0.63 -7.41 -4.45
C ALA A 117 -1.72 -8.21 -5.19
N LYS A 118 -1.63 -8.36 -6.52
CA LYS A 118 -2.53 -9.25 -7.29
C LYS A 118 -2.51 -10.70 -6.81
N ARG A 119 -1.36 -11.18 -6.33
CA ARG A 119 -1.19 -12.55 -5.82
C ARG A 119 -1.66 -12.67 -4.37
N PHE A 120 -1.62 -11.58 -3.61
CA PHE A 120 -2.00 -11.55 -2.20
C PHE A 120 -3.52 -11.57 -2.02
N HIS A 121 -4.28 -10.84 -2.84
CA HIS A 121 -5.75 -10.74 -2.75
C HIS A 121 -6.53 -11.78 -3.58
N ARG A 122 -5.83 -12.68 -4.30
CA ARG A 122 -6.44 -13.81 -5.04
C ARG A 122 -6.65 -15.07 -4.19
N ARG A 123 -6.26 -15.05 -2.91
CA ARG A 123 -6.43 -16.15 -1.95
C ARG A 123 -7.31 -15.67 -0.81
#